data_AF-W8BXD9-F1
#
_entry.id   AF-W8BXD9-F1
#
_cell.length_a   1.000
_cell.length_b   1.000
_cell.length_c   1.000
_cell.angle_alpha   90.00
_cell.angle_beta   90.00
_cell.angle_gamma   90.00
#
_symmetry.space_group_name_H-M   'P 1'
#
loop_
_entity.id
_entity.type
_entity.pdbx_description
1 polymer ?
#
loop_
_entity_poly.entity_id
_entity_poly.type
_entity_poly.pdbx_seq_one_letter_code
_entity_poly.pdbx_strand_id
1 'polypeptide(L)'
;MAENDKKDDILEKKLQFIQKVYENREILFGAYSDKIIRSVKIEKWKELAELAKTLCLMRAHKNHTYCRDTLWQNMKKAALAKVENPKKTSVNMTEGDQLVLKIISEELPSSADNEMSSALNFVTTKYLNESTTNQSLLFSPNNDLSSTSHIPAGPGKRKRTATEDGISKIAEKEQHLLIEHLKLQNYKTKLEILKLETELNLPRSQYTKSFVCDEGDK
;
A
#
# COMPACT_ATOMS: atom_id res chain seq x y z
N MET A 1 -20.45 15.14 -23.54
CA MET A 1 -20.08 13.79 -24.03
C MET A 1 -18.58 13.52 -23.84
N ALA A 2 -17.68 14.36 -24.34
CA ALA A 2 -16.21 14.14 -24.30
C ALA A 2 -15.51 13.98 -22.93
N GLU A 3 -16.18 14.24 -21.79
CA GLU A 3 -15.57 14.08 -20.45
C GLU A 3 -15.77 12.69 -19.86
N ASN A 4 -16.86 12.00 -20.22
CA ASN A 4 -17.10 10.63 -19.78
C ASN A 4 -16.18 9.65 -20.53
N ASP A 5 -16.02 9.84 -21.84
CA ASP A 5 -15.13 9.03 -22.67
C ASP A 5 -13.68 9.02 -22.19
N LYS A 6 -13.20 10.15 -21.65
CA LYS A 6 -11.85 10.26 -21.06
C LYS A 6 -11.71 9.51 -19.74
N LYS A 7 -12.76 9.48 -18.93
CA LYS A 7 -12.76 8.76 -17.64
C LYS A 7 -12.75 7.25 -17.90
N ASP A 8 -13.54 6.81 -18.88
CA ASP A 8 -13.63 5.41 -19.26
C ASP A 8 -12.32 4.90 -19.86
N ASP A 9 -11.66 5.68 -20.72
CA ASP A 9 -10.31 5.37 -21.26
C ASP A 9 -9.25 5.24 -20.14
N ILE A 10 -9.28 6.12 -19.13
CA ILE A 10 -8.37 6.03 -17.99
C ILE A 10 -8.65 4.78 -17.14
N LEU A 11 -9.92 4.42 -16.94
CA LEU A 11 -10.32 3.22 -16.20
C LEU A 11 -9.85 1.95 -16.93
N GLU A 12 -10.05 1.90 -18.24
CA GLU A 12 -9.60 0.80 -19.09
C GLU A 12 -8.08 0.60 -19.02
N LYS A 13 -7.31 1.68 -19.15
CA LYS A 13 -5.84 1.64 -18.99
C LYS A 13 -5.42 1.13 -17.62
N LYS A 14 -6.09 1.56 -16.55
CA LYS A 14 -5.82 1.06 -15.20
C LYS A 14 -6.14 -0.43 -15.08
N LEU A 15 -7.25 -0.88 -15.65
CA LEU A 15 -7.64 -2.28 -15.67
C LEU A 15 -6.57 -3.15 -16.36
N GLN A 16 -6.12 -2.75 -17.56
CA GLN A 16 -5.06 -3.46 -18.28
C GLN A 16 -3.76 -3.57 -17.48
N PHE A 17 -3.36 -2.50 -16.79
CA PHE A 17 -2.20 -2.52 -15.90
C PHE A 17 -2.40 -3.51 -14.74
N ILE A 18 -3.53 -3.45 -14.05
CA ILE A 18 -3.86 -4.33 -12.91
C ILE A 18 -3.92 -5.78 -13.35
N GLN A 19 -4.49 -6.08 -14.52
CA GLN A 19 -4.54 -7.42 -15.08
C GLN A 19 -3.13 -7.97 -15.32
N LYS A 20 -2.20 -7.15 -15.85
CA LYS A 20 -0.80 -7.56 -16.00
C LYS A 20 -0.10 -7.82 -14.66
N VAL A 21 -0.42 -7.05 -13.62
CA VAL A 21 0.05 -7.31 -12.26
C VAL A 21 -0.50 -8.65 -11.75
N TYR A 22 -1.78 -8.93 -11.99
CA TYR A 22 -2.43 -10.19 -11.59
C TYR A 22 -1.81 -11.41 -12.29
N GLU A 23 -1.54 -11.34 -13.58
CA GLU A 23 -0.87 -12.41 -14.34
C GLU A 23 0.51 -12.75 -13.78
N ASN A 24 1.25 -11.75 -13.28
CA ASN A 24 2.60 -11.91 -12.76
C ASN A 24 2.64 -12.02 -11.23
N ARG A 25 1.50 -12.14 -10.56
CA ARG A 25 1.39 -12.04 -9.08
C ARG A 25 2.25 -13.06 -8.35
N GLU A 26 2.36 -14.28 -8.87
CA GLU A 26 3.17 -15.35 -8.26
C GLU A 26 4.65 -14.97 -8.21
N ILE A 27 5.15 -14.33 -9.26
CA ILE A 27 6.55 -13.85 -9.30
C ILE A 27 6.71 -12.60 -8.42
N LEU A 28 5.79 -11.64 -8.55
CA LEU A 28 5.91 -10.34 -7.88
C LEU A 28 5.78 -10.46 -6.35
N PHE A 29 4.79 -11.24 -5.89
CA PHE A 29 4.40 -11.32 -4.49
C PHE A 29 4.71 -12.67 -3.85
N GLY A 30 5.05 -13.71 -4.63
CA GLY A 30 5.43 -15.02 -4.08
C GLY A 30 6.70 -15.00 -3.23
N ALA A 31 6.84 -16.01 -2.37
CA ALA A 31 8.02 -16.16 -1.53
C ALA A 31 9.30 -16.36 -2.37
N TYR A 32 10.44 -15.90 -1.84
CA TYR A 32 11.72 -16.13 -2.50
C TYR A 32 12.00 -17.64 -2.56
N SER A 33 12.42 -18.09 -3.74
CA SER A 33 12.78 -19.48 -4.03
C SER A 33 13.88 -19.49 -5.09
N ASP A 34 14.41 -20.66 -5.41
CA ASP A 34 15.44 -20.81 -6.46
C ASP A 34 14.97 -20.26 -7.83
N LYS A 35 13.65 -20.26 -8.07
CA LYS A 35 13.03 -19.69 -9.27
C LYS A 35 12.64 -18.22 -9.12
N ILE A 36 12.28 -17.78 -7.92
CA ILE A 36 11.82 -16.42 -7.62
C ILE A 36 12.89 -15.71 -6.80
N ILE A 37 13.86 -15.13 -7.51
CA ILE A 37 14.94 -14.34 -6.91
C ILE A 37 14.70 -12.83 -7.06
N ARG A 38 15.45 -12.02 -6.30
CA ARG A 38 15.31 -10.56 -6.28
C ARG A 38 15.45 -9.91 -7.66
N SER A 39 16.37 -10.38 -8.50
CA SER A 39 16.58 -9.85 -9.85
C SER A 39 15.35 -10.06 -10.74
N VAL A 40 14.75 -11.25 -10.69
CA VAL A 40 13.53 -11.59 -11.45
C VAL A 40 12.37 -10.69 -11.04
N LYS A 41 12.18 -10.45 -9.74
CA LYS A 41 11.15 -9.51 -9.26
C LYS A 41 11.39 -8.09 -9.77
N ILE A 42 12.65 -7.61 -9.74
CA ILE A 42 13.01 -6.28 -10.23
C ILE A 42 12.73 -6.16 -11.73
N GLU A 43 13.08 -7.19 -12.51
CA GLU A 43 12.84 -7.23 -13.95
C GLU A 43 11.35 -7.18 -14.28
N LYS A 44 10.52 -7.96 -13.58
CA LYS A 44 9.06 -7.87 -13.75
C LYS A 44 8.48 -6.51 -13.39
N TRP A 45 8.99 -5.86 -12.35
CA TRP A 45 8.60 -4.48 -12.05
C TRP A 45 9.07 -3.48 -13.12
N LYS A 46 10.19 -3.72 -13.82
CA LYS A 46 10.62 -2.90 -14.96
C LYS A 46 9.69 -3.09 -16.16
N GLU A 47 9.32 -4.33 -16.51
CA GLU A 47 8.36 -4.62 -17.58
C GLU A 47 7.02 -3.89 -17.32
N LEU A 48 6.50 -3.99 -16.09
CA LEU A 48 5.27 -3.30 -15.70
C LEU A 48 5.41 -1.77 -15.73
N ALA A 49 6.59 -1.24 -15.40
CA ALA A 49 6.84 0.20 -15.45
C ALA A 49 6.85 0.72 -16.89
N GLU A 50 7.41 -0.02 -17.85
CA GLU A 50 7.33 0.33 -19.26
C GLU A 50 5.89 0.27 -19.77
N LEU A 51 5.12 -0.75 -19.39
CA LEU A 51 3.69 -0.82 -19.70
C LEU A 51 2.91 0.37 -19.13
N ALA A 52 3.18 0.76 -17.87
CA ALA A 52 2.53 1.92 -17.26
C ALA A 52 2.86 3.24 -17.99
N LYS A 53 4.05 3.36 -18.59
CA LYS A 53 4.42 4.51 -19.42
C LYS A 53 3.69 4.50 -20.76
N THR A 54 3.61 3.34 -21.43
CA THR A 54 2.88 3.23 -22.71
C THR A 54 1.39 3.51 -22.54
N LEU A 55 0.82 3.15 -21.39
CA LEU A 55 -0.57 3.44 -21.02
C LEU A 55 -0.77 4.87 -20.48
N CYS A 56 0.28 5.70 -20.41
CA CYS A 56 0.24 7.06 -19.85
C CYS A 56 -0.27 7.12 -18.39
N LEU A 57 -0.16 6.04 -17.62
CA LEU A 57 -0.48 6.00 -16.19
C LEU A 57 0.62 6.60 -15.32
N MET A 58 1.82 6.73 -15.89
CA MET A 58 3.02 7.23 -15.21
C MET A 58 3.85 8.09 -16.17
N ARG A 59 4.58 9.09 -15.64
CA ARG A 59 5.49 9.93 -16.43
C ARG A 59 6.70 9.13 -16.93
N ALA A 60 7.21 9.46 -18.13
CA ALA A 60 8.30 8.75 -18.79
C ALA A 60 9.60 8.63 -17.95
N HIS A 61 9.93 9.63 -17.14
CA HIS A 61 11.15 9.62 -16.31
C HIS A 61 11.04 8.78 -15.02
N LYS A 62 9.84 8.30 -14.68
CA LYS A 62 9.65 7.49 -13.47
C LYS A 62 10.09 6.05 -13.73
N ASN A 63 10.56 5.40 -12.68
CA ASN A 63 11.16 4.06 -12.75
C ASN A 63 10.26 3.00 -12.09
N HIS A 64 10.72 1.75 -12.15
CA HIS A 64 10.04 0.60 -11.56
C HIS A 64 9.76 0.73 -10.06
N THR A 65 10.62 1.44 -9.31
CA THR A 65 10.40 1.73 -7.89
C THR A 65 9.16 2.60 -7.69
N TYR A 66 8.99 3.66 -8.48
CA TYR A 66 7.77 4.49 -8.42
C TYR A 66 6.53 3.69 -8.84
N CYS A 67 6.65 2.85 -9.87
CA CYS A 67 5.55 1.98 -10.30
C CYS A 67 5.07 1.07 -9.17
N ARG A 68 6.00 0.42 -8.46
CA ARG A 68 5.70 -0.47 -7.33
C ARG A 68 5.21 0.29 -6.08
N ASP A 69 5.94 1.31 -5.66
CA ASP A 69 5.78 1.91 -4.34
C ASP A 69 4.74 3.03 -4.33
N THR A 70 4.45 3.64 -5.49
CA THR A 70 3.48 4.72 -5.60
C THR A 70 2.26 4.30 -6.42
N LEU A 71 2.44 3.90 -7.68
CA LEU A 71 1.30 3.62 -8.57
C LEU A 71 0.47 2.43 -8.06
N TRP A 72 1.12 1.28 -7.87
CA TRP A 72 0.47 0.09 -7.35
C TRP A 72 -0.08 0.29 -5.93
N GLN A 73 0.69 0.90 -5.02
CA GLN A 73 0.22 1.17 -3.65
C GLN A 73 -1.01 2.09 -3.61
N ASN A 74 -1.09 3.09 -4.50
CA ASN A 74 -2.26 3.96 -4.58
C ASN A 74 -3.50 3.20 -5.08
N MET A 75 -3.35 2.30 -6.05
CA MET A 75 -4.43 1.42 -6.51
C MET A 75 -4.89 0.46 -5.39
N LYS A 76 -3.94 -0.16 -4.68
CA LYS A 76 -4.20 -1.00 -3.50
C LYS A 76 -4.99 -0.26 -2.43
N LYS A 77 -4.55 0.94 -2.05
CA LYS A 77 -5.24 1.79 -1.07
C LYS A 77 -6.64 2.19 -1.52
N ALA A 78 -6.81 2.54 -2.80
CA ALA A 78 -8.12 2.93 -3.33
C ALA A 78 -9.11 1.76 -3.27
N ALA A 79 -8.69 0.54 -3.64
CA ALA A 79 -9.52 -0.66 -3.56
C ALA A 79 -9.90 -0.98 -2.11
N LEU A 80 -8.94 -0.96 -1.18
CA LEU A 80 -9.20 -1.21 0.25
C LEU A 80 -10.14 -0.17 0.87
N ALA A 81 -9.99 1.11 0.53
CA ALA A 81 -10.86 2.17 1.04
C ALA A 81 -12.34 1.98 0.61
N LYS A 82 -12.59 1.38 -0.57
CA LYS A 82 -13.94 1.04 -1.02
C LYS A 82 -14.55 -0.10 -0.20
N VAL A 83 -13.73 -1.07 0.22
CA VAL A 83 -14.17 -2.20 1.07
C VAL A 83 -14.49 -1.74 2.49
N GLU A 84 -13.66 -0.87 3.07
CA GLU A 84 -13.85 -0.39 4.45
C GLU A 84 -15.07 0.53 4.61
N ASN A 85 -15.43 1.28 3.57
CA ASN A 85 -16.47 2.32 3.65
C ASN A 85 -17.54 2.21 2.55
N PRO A 86 -18.28 1.10 2.45
CA PRO A 86 -19.24 0.88 1.37
C PRO A 86 -20.41 1.89 1.40
N LYS A 87 -20.75 2.44 2.58
CA LYS A 87 -21.83 3.44 2.73
C LYS A 87 -21.42 4.88 2.38
N LYS A 88 -20.13 5.21 2.45
CA LYS A 88 -19.62 6.56 2.15
C LYS A 88 -19.12 6.66 0.70
N THR A 89 -18.63 5.57 0.16
CA THR A 89 -18.13 5.53 -1.20
C THR A 89 -19.30 5.23 -2.13
N SER A 90 -19.98 6.27 -2.62
CA SER A 90 -21.04 6.15 -3.65
C SER A 90 -20.54 5.62 -5.01
N VAL A 91 -19.28 5.17 -5.07
CA VAL A 91 -18.60 4.68 -6.26
C VAL A 91 -18.56 3.16 -6.20
N ASN A 92 -19.19 2.52 -7.18
CA ASN A 92 -19.23 1.07 -7.31
C ASN A 92 -17.81 0.47 -7.36
N MET A 93 -17.69 -0.74 -6.83
CA MET A 93 -16.48 -1.55 -6.95
C MET A 93 -16.25 -1.87 -8.43
N THR A 94 -15.11 -1.48 -8.97
CA THR A 94 -14.76 -1.77 -10.37
C THR A 94 -14.10 -3.14 -10.48
N GLU A 95 -14.08 -3.72 -11.68
CA GLU A 95 -13.38 -4.97 -11.95
C GLU A 95 -11.90 -4.91 -11.53
N GLY A 96 -11.23 -3.78 -11.81
CA GLY A 96 -9.85 -3.55 -11.38
C GLY A 96 -9.69 -3.60 -9.86
N ASP A 97 -10.64 -3.06 -9.10
CA ASP A 97 -10.61 -3.14 -7.64
C ASP A 97 -10.76 -4.59 -7.16
N GLN A 98 -11.61 -5.38 -7.80
CA GLN A 98 -11.80 -6.80 -7.46
C GLN A 98 -10.52 -7.61 -7.71
N LEU A 99 -9.82 -7.37 -8.82
CA LEU A 99 -8.53 -7.99 -9.10
C LEU A 99 -7.47 -7.60 -8.07
N VAL A 100 -7.43 -6.32 -7.69
CA VAL A 100 -6.52 -5.84 -6.63
C VAL A 100 -6.79 -6.57 -5.32
N LEU A 101 -8.04 -6.68 -4.90
CA LEU A 101 -8.42 -7.39 -3.68
C LEU A 101 -8.03 -8.86 -3.75
N LYS A 102 -8.23 -9.51 -4.90
CA LYS A 102 -7.82 -10.91 -5.13
C LYS A 102 -6.31 -11.11 -4.95
N ILE A 103 -5.49 -10.19 -5.48
CA ILE A 103 -4.02 -10.23 -5.30
C ILE A 103 -3.66 -10.17 -3.81
N ILE A 104 -4.30 -9.27 -3.06
CA ILE A 104 -4.00 -9.05 -1.64
C ILE A 104 -4.41 -10.27 -0.80
N SER A 105 -5.58 -10.85 -1.09
CA SER A 105 -6.04 -12.05 -0.39
C SER A 105 -5.14 -13.25 -0.62
N GLU A 106 -4.58 -13.39 -1.83
CA GLU A 106 -3.62 -14.46 -2.16
C GLU A 106 -2.19 -14.18 -1.65
N GLU A 107 -1.83 -12.91 -1.38
CA GLU A 107 -0.51 -12.49 -0.84
C GLU A 107 -0.35 -12.84 0.65
N LEU A 108 -1.46 -13.01 1.39
CA LEU A 108 -1.44 -13.33 2.81
C LEU A 108 -1.17 -14.83 3.03
N PRO A 109 -0.07 -15.22 3.73
CA PRO A 109 0.13 -16.60 4.10
C PRO A 109 -1.00 -17.05 5.03
N SER A 110 -1.56 -18.24 4.76
CA SER A 110 -2.64 -18.91 5.50
C SER A 110 -2.36 -19.18 6.99
N SER A 111 -1.27 -18.65 7.54
CA SER A 111 -0.78 -18.90 8.90
C SER A 111 -0.66 -17.59 9.69
N ALA A 112 -1.78 -16.92 9.94
CA ALA A 112 -1.89 -15.96 11.03
C ALA A 112 -3.37 -15.66 11.31
N ASP A 113 -3.79 -15.96 12.54
CA ASP A 113 -5.06 -15.57 13.15
C ASP A 113 -5.23 -14.05 13.11
N ASN A 114 -5.74 -13.52 12.00
CA ASN A 114 -5.95 -12.08 11.83
C ASN A 114 -7.40 -11.86 11.35
N GLU A 115 -8.24 -11.33 12.24
CA GLU A 115 -9.67 -11.08 12.03
C GLU A 115 -9.96 -10.19 10.80
N MET A 116 -8.95 -9.47 10.28
CA MET A 116 -9.02 -8.69 9.05
C MET A 116 -9.16 -9.54 7.77
N SER A 117 -8.62 -10.77 7.75
CA SER A 117 -8.72 -11.68 6.59
C SER A 117 -10.13 -12.20 6.38
N SER A 118 -10.93 -12.37 7.44
CA SER A 118 -12.31 -12.84 7.35
C SER A 118 -13.22 -11.83 6.64
N ALA A 119 -13.02 -10.53 6.85
CA ALA A 119 -13.77 -9.49 6.17
C ALA A 119 -13.44 -9.43 4.65
N LEU A 120 -12.16 -9.56 4.29
CA LEU A 120 -11.73 -9.61 2.89
C LEU A 120 -12.21 -10.87 2.16
N ASN A 121 -12.19 -12.03 2.83
CA ASN A 121 -12.68 -13.28 2.25
C ASN A 121 -14.22 -13.28 2.09
N PHE A 122 -14.96 -12.70 3.03
CA PHE A 122 -16.42 -12.56 2.95
C PHE A 122 -16.85 -11.60 1.83
N VAL A 123 -16.15 -10.47 1.67
CA VAL A 123 -16.41 -9.54 0.57
C VAL A 123 -16.03 -10.16 -0.78
N THR A 124 -14.89 -10.84 -0.88
CA THR A 124 -14.46 -11.48 -2.12
C THR A 124 -15.46 -12.56 -2.57
N THR A 125 -15.94 -13.42 -1.66
CA THR A 125 -16.91 -14.48 -1.98
C THR A 125 -18.30 -13.95 -2.36
N LYS A 126 -18.76 -12.86 -1.74
CA LYS A 126 -20.05 -12.25 -2.06
C LYS A 126 -20.09 -11.64 -3.47
N TYR A 127 -19.04 -10.95 -3.89
CA TYR A 127 -19.01 -10.29 -5.20
C TYR A 127 -18.55 -11.20 -6.35
N LEU A 128 -17.75 -12.25 -6.08
CA LEU A 128 -17.31 -13.18 -7.13
C LEU A 128 -18.44 -14.11 -7.61
N ASN A 129 -19.40 -14.46 -6.73
CA ASN A 129 -20.52 -15.34 -7.07
C ASN A 129 -21.69 -14.62 -7.78
N GLU A 130 -21.76 -13.30 -7.72
CA GLU A 130 -22.85 -12.52 -8.36
C GLU A 130 -22.58 -12.19 -9.85
N SER A 131 -21.37 -12.49 -10.37
CA SER A 131 -21.03 -12.21 -11.78
C SER A 131 -21.46 -13.31 -12.77
N THR A 132 -22.22 -14.31 -12.33
CA THR A 132 -22.83 -15.32 -13.22
C THR A 132 -24.27 -15.58 -12.83
N THR A 133 -25.21 -14.67 -13.14
CA THR A 133 -26.60 -14.99 -13.50
C THR A 133 -27.28 -13.72 -14.01
N ASN A 134 -27.85 -13.84 -15.21
CA ASN A 134 -28.62 -12.82 -15.89
C ASN A 134 -29.98 -12.52 -15.21
N GLN A 135 -30.50 -11.34 -15.53
CA GLN A 135 -31.92 -10.96 -15.66
C GLN A 135 -32.74 -10.56 -14.41
N SER A 136 -33.26 -9.33 -14.51
CA SER A 136 -34.69 -8.93 -14.42
C SER A 136 -35.48 -9.26 -13.14
N LEU A 137 -36.03 -8.21 -12.51
CA LEU A 137 -37.42 -8.01 -12.01
C LEU A 137 -37.38 -6.87 -10.94
N LEU A 138 -37.85 -5.66 -11.21
CA LEU A 138 -39.23 -5.13 -11.12
C LEU A 138 -39.84 -5.03 -9.70
N PHE A 139 -40.22 -3.78 -9.35
CA PHE A 139 -41.18 -3.29 -8.34
C PHE A 139 -40.84 -3.54 -6.84
N SER A 140 -41.08 -2.63 -5.88
CA SER A 140 -42.14 -1.63 -5.74
C SER A 140 -41.80 -0.51 -4.71
N PRO A 141 -42.64 0.55 -4.59
CA PRO A 141 -42.31 1.88 -4.04
C PRO A 141 -42.92 2.21 -2.66
N ASN A 142 -42.65 3.46 -2.23
CA ASN A 142 -43.33 4.31 -1.23
C ASN A 142 -42.68 4.42 0.17
N ASN A 143 -42.23 5.63 0.53
CA ASN A 143 -43.04 6.53 1.39
C ASN A 143 -42.36 7.90 1.59
N ASP A 144 -43.08 8.93 1.13
CA ASP A 144 -43.45 10.19 1.78
C ASP A 144 -42.41 11.12 2.44
N LEU A 145 -42.27 12.25 1.75
CA LEU A 145 -42.27 13.65 2.21
C LEU A 145 -42.38 13.91 3.73
N SER A 146 -41.44 14.71 4.26
CA SER A 146 -41.81 16.01 4.84
C SER A 146 -40.63 17.00 4.96
N SER A 147 -40.76 18.10 4.22
CA SER A 147 -40.57 19.51 4.57
C SER A 147 -39.27 20.05 5.22
N THR A 148 -38.56 20.84 4.40
CA THR A 148 -38.14 22.25 4.61
C THR A 148 -37.30 22.63 5.85
N SER A 149 -36.05 23.05 5.59
CA SER A 149 -35.59 24.38 6.01
C SER A 149 -34.43 24.89 5.12
N HIS A 150 -34.52 26.16 4.76
CA HIS A 150 -33.65 26.92 3.88
C HIS A 150 -32.26 27.19 4.49
N ILE A 151 -31.19 27.01 3.71
CA ILE A 151 -29.90 27.71 3.94
C ILE A 151 -29.33 28.15 2.57
N PRO A 152 -28.94 29.43 2.40
CA PRO A 152 -28.57 29.97 1.10
C PRO A 152 -27.14 29.58 0.68
N ALA A 153 -27.00 29.44 -0.64
CA ALA A 153 -25.73 29.29 -1.34
C ALA A 153 -24.87 30.56 -1.23
N GLY A 154 -23.58 30.36 -0.93
CA GLY A 154 -22.53 31.35 -1.11
C GLY A 154 -21.26 30.67 -1.67
N PRO A 155 -20.63 31.19 -2.74
CA PRO A 155 -19.48 30.56 -3.36
C PRO A 155 -18.19 30.95 -2.64
N GLY A 156 -17.81 30.19 -1.61
CA GLY A 156 -16.54 30.34 -0.91
C GLY A 156 -15.43 29.52 -1.55
N LYS A 157 -14.67 30.10 -2.49
CA LYS A 157 -13.39 29.55 -2.96
C LYS A 157 -12.40 29.45 -1.78
N ARG A 158 -12.35 28.30 -1.08
CA ARG A 158 -11.27 28.01 -0.12
C ARG A 158 -10.03 27.54 -0.87
N LYS A 159 -9.18 28.52 -1.21
CA LYS A 159 -7.80 28.34 -1.65
C LYS A 159 -7.00 27.75 -0.47
N ARG A 160 -6.75 26.44 -0.44
CA ARG A 160 -5.77 25.84 0.49
C ARG A 160 -4.38 26.17 -0.06
N THR A 161 -3.74 27.18 0.51
CA THR A 161 -2.30 27.37 0.40
C THR A 161 -1.63 26.34 1.31
N ALA A 162 -1.15 25.24 0.73
CA ALA A 162 -0.19 24.36 1.39
C ALA A 162 1.13 25.13 1.48
N THR A 163 1.52 25.50 2.70
CA THR A 163 2.84 26.04 3.01
C THR A 163 3.87 24.92 2.82
N GLU A 164 4.79 25.11 1.87
CA GLU A 164 5.87 24.17 1.52
C GLU A 164 6.79 23.84 2.72
N ASP A 165 6.81 24.70 3.75
CA ASP A 165 7.62 24.52 4.97
C ASP A 165 7.21 23.35 5.86
N GLY A 166 5.97 22.86 5.74
CA GLY A 166 5.46 21.77 6.60
C GLY A 166 5.98 20.39 6.20
N ILE A 167 6.21 20.17 4.90
CA ILE A 167 6.60 18.87 4.35
C ILE A 167 8.08 18.59 4.64
N SER A 168 8.94 19.61 4.55
CA SER A 168 10.37 19.49 4.90
C SER A 168 10.59 19.10 6.37
N LYS A 169 9.84 19.72 7.29
CA LYS A 169 9.97 19.44 8.74
C LYS A 169 9.53 18.04 9.14
N ILE A 170 8.62 17.42 8.39
CA ILE A 170 8.18 16.04 8.67
C ILE A 170 9.25 15.05 8.21
N ALA A 171 9.80 15.25 7.01
CA ALA A 171 10.86 14.40 6.47
C ALA A 171 12.13 14.44 7.33
N GLU A 172 12.50 15.61 7.85
CA GLU A 172 13.65 15.76 8.78
C GLU A 172 13.43 15.01 10.10
N LYS A 173 12.21 15.07 10.66
CA LYS A 173 11.86 14.33 11.87
C LYS A 173 11.89 12.82 11.64
N GLU A 174 11.39 12.33 10.52
CA GLU A 174 11.45 10.92 10.17
C GLU A 174 12.90 10.42 10.02
N GLN A 175 13.77 11.20 9.37
CA GLN A 175 15.19 10.88 9.29
C GLN A 175 15.87 10.88 10.66
N HIS A 176 15.57 11.86 11.52
CA HIS A 176 16.10 11.89 12.88
C HIS A 176 15.69 10.63 13.66
N LEU A 177 14.41 10.25 13.62
CA LEU A 177 13.92 9.07 14.32
C LEU A 177 14.58 7.79 13.82
N LEU A 178 14.82 7.67 12.51
CA LEU A 178 15.52 6.52 11.93
C LEU A 178 16.97 6.44 12.40
N ILE A 179 17.68 7.57 12.43
CA ILE A 179 19.07 7.64 12.92
C ILE A 179 19.13 7.25 14.40
N GLU A 180 18.20 7.77 15.20
CA GLU A 180 18.12 7.46 16.63
C GLU A 180 17.83 5.98 16.88
N HIS A 181 16.88 5.40 16.14
CA HIS A 181 16.59 3.98 16.20
C HIS A 181 17.81 3.12 15.86
N LEU A 182 18.54 3.46 14.80
CA LEU A 182 19.77 2.76 14.41
C LEU A 182 20.88 2.88 15.48
N LYS A 183 21.01 4.05 16.12
CA LYS A 183 21.95 4.23 17.24
C LYS A 183 21.61 3.33 18.43
N LEU A 184 20.33 3.25 18.80
CA LEU A 184 19.86 2.40 19.89
C LEU A 184 20.03 0.91 19.57
N GLN A 185 19.74 0.47 18.34
CA GLN A 185 20.00 -0.90 17.90
C GLN A 185 21.49 -1.25 17.99
N ASN A 186 22.37 -0.38 17.46
CA ASN A 186 23.81 -0.57 17.57
C ASN A 186 24.29 -0.64 19.02
N TYR A 187 23.73 0.19 19.91
CA TYR A 187 24.06 0.16 21.33
C TYR A 187 23.61 -1.15 21.99
N LYS A 188 22.39 -1.62 21.71
CA LYS A 188 21.88 -2.90 22.18
C LYS A 188 22.76 -4.06 21.72
N THR A 189 23.09 -4.12 20.43
CA THR A 189 23.98 -5.15 19.87
C THR A 189 25.36 -5.12 20.53
N LYS A 190 25.91 -3.93 20.78
CA LYS A 190 27.20 -3.80 21.50
C LYS A 190 27.13 -4.35 22.93
N LEU A 191 26.04 -4.10 23.66
CA LEU A 191 25.85 -4.67 25.01
C LEU A 191 25.70 -6.19 24.97
N GLU A 192 25.01 -6.72 23.96
CA GLU A 192 24.87 -8.17 23.77
C GLU A 192 26.21 -8.83 23.46
N ILE A 193 27.02 -8.23 22.57
CA ILE A 193 28.39 -8.68 22.31
C ILE A 193 29.21 -8.66 23.61
N LEU A 194 29.15 -7.56 24.37
CA LEU A 194 29.90 -7.45 25.63
C LEU A 194 29.49 -8.52 26.64
N LYS A 195 28.19 -8.82 26.73
CA LYS A 195 27.68 -9.90 27.60
C LYS A 195 28.24 -11.26 27.17
N LEU A 196 28.20 -11.58 25.88
CA LEU A 196 28.73 -12.84 25.35
C LEU A 196 30.26 -12.95 25.52
N GLU A 197 31.00 -11.86 25.28
CA GLU A 197 32.44 -11.82 25.52
C GLU A 197 32.78 -12.12 26.99
N THR A 198 31.99 -11.57 27.92
CA THR A 198 32.14 -11.80 29.36
C THR A 198 31.81 -13.25 29.74
N GLU A 199 30.69 -13.79 29.24
CA GLU A 199 30.26 -15.17 29.51
C GLU A 199 31.26 -16.21 28.97
N LEU A 200 31.90 -15.92 27.83
CA LEU A 200 32.85 -16.81 27.18
C LEU A 200 34.31 -16.55 27.60
N ASN A 201 34.57 -15.59 28.50
CA ASN A 201 35.90 -15.13 28.88
C ASN A 201 36.80 -14.76 27.68
N LEU A 202 36.20 -14.13 26.67
CA LEU A 202 36.92 -13.67 25.48
C LEU A 202 37.48 -12.26 25.66
N PRO A 203 38.62 -11.93 25.05
CA PRO A 203 39.10 -10.55 25.04
C PRO A 203 38.10 -9.64 24.32
N ARG A 204 37.91 -8.42 24.84
CA ARG A 204 36.98 -7.44 24.26
C ARG A 204 37.35 -7.12 22.81
N SER A 205 36.36 -7.16 21.92
CA SER A 205 36.52 -6.78 20.54
C SER A 205 36.63 -5.26 20.35
N GLN A 206 37.00 -4.84 19.14
CA GLN A 206 37.02 -3.43 18.74
C GLN A 206 35.67 -2.70 18.92
N TYR A 207 34.56 -3.44 19.02
CA TYR A 207 33.21 -2.87 19.12
C TYR A 207 32.78 -2.59 20.57
N THR A 208 33.37 -3.28 21.54
CA THR A 208 33.07 -3.20 22.98
C THR A 208 34.19 -2.56 23.80
N LYS A 209 35.35 -2.31 23.17
CA LYS A 209 36.52 -1.66 23.80
C LYS A 209 36.20 -0.29 24.40
N SER A 210 35.25 0.45 23.84
CA SER A 210 34.85 1.79 24.31
C SER A 210 33.94 1.80 25.54
N PHE A 211 33.49 0.63 26.03
CA PHE A 211 32.64 0.53 27.24
C PHE A 211 33.45 0.48 28.53
N VAL A 212 34.77 0.71 28.47
CA VAL A 212 35.59 0.84 29.66
C VAL A 212 35.45 2.26 30.18
N CYS A 213 34.71 2.40 31.28
CA CYS A 213 35.01 3.46 32.24
C CYS A 213 36.35 3.10 32.90
N ASP A 214 37.22 4.09 32.99
CA ASP A 214 38.36 4.11 33.89
C ASP A 214 37.88 3.83 35.33
N GLU A 215 37.77 2.56 35.73
CA GLU A 215 37.76 2.16 37.13
C GLU A 215 39.07 1.43 37.40
N GLY A 216 40.11 2.22 37.61
CA GLY A 216 41.46 1.74 37.85
C GLY A 216 42.40 2.88 38.22
N ASP A 217 42.06 3.63 39.28
CA ASP A 217 43.04 4.20 40.21
C ASP A 217 42.33 4.60 41.52
N LYS A 218 42.16 3.60 42.40
CA LYS A 218 42.33 3.70 43.86
C LYS A 218 42.31 2.33 44.52
#